data_AF-A0A965GNP8-F1
#
_entry.id   AF-A0A965GNP8-F1
#
_cell.length_a   1.000
_cell.length_b   1.000
_cell.length_c   1.000
_cell.angle_alpha   90.00
_cell.angle_beta   90.00
_cell.angle_gamma   90.00
#
_symmetry.space_group_name_H-M   'P 1'
#
loop_
_entity.id
_entity.type
_entity.pdbx_description
1 polymer ?
#
loop_
_entity_poly.entity_id
_entity_poly.type
_entity_poly.pdbx_seq_one_letter_code
_entity_poly.pdbx_strand_id
1 'polypeptide(L)'
;LNALDLPELITVSQAEYEQRAISLASEPSLLVELRERLKRSRLTSALFNGKVFAKHVELAYVEMHRRRVERIKPYDIDVPTLFD
;
A
#
# COMPACT_ATOMS: atom_id res chain seq x y z
N LEU A 1 0.94 4.87 -0.09
CA LEU A 1 2.06 5.76 -0.46
C LEU A 1 3.39 5.02 -0.42
N ASN A 2 3.73 4.32 0.67
CA ASN A 2 4.91 3.43 0.70
C ASN A 2 4.92 2.38 -0.43
N ALA A 3 3.80 1.69 -0.67
CA ALA A 3 3.68 0.72 -1.76
C ALA A 3 3.86 1.34 -3.17
N LEU A 4 3.80 2.67 -3.31
CA LEU A 4 4.01 3.39 -4.56
C LEU A 4 5.37 4.08 -4.62
N ASP A 5 6.24 3.82 -3.65
CA ASP A 5 7.52 4.49 -3.49
C ASP A 5 7.38 6.02 -3.40
N LEU A 6 6.42 6.48 -2.60
CA LEU A 6 6.17 7.91 -2.33
C LEU A 6 6.01 8.19 -0.81
N PRO A 7 6.94 7.73 0.05
CA PRO A 7 6.83 7.93 1.50
C PRO A 7 6.82 9.41 1.92
N GLU A 8 7.45 10.30 1.15
CA GLU A 8 7.57 11.74 1.44
C GLU A 8 6.23 12.51 1.37
N LEU A 9 5.20 11.87 0.82
CA LEU A 9 3.82 12.38 0.81
C LEU A 9 3.02 11.96 2.05
N ILE A 10 3.60 11.13 2.93
CA ILE A 10 2.99 10.75 4.20
C ILE A 10 3.37 11.80 5.25
N THR A 11 2.39 12.52 5.76
CA THR A 11 2.57 13.53 6.81
C THR A 11 1.83 13.10 8.08
N VAL A 12 2.36 13.46 9.25
CA VAL A 12 1.82 13.02 10.55
C VAL A 12 1.06 14.12 11.30
N SER A 13 1.02 15.33 10.75
CA SER A 13 0.28 16.46 11.30
C SER A 13 -0.34 17.32 10.21
N GLN A 14 -1.35 18.10 10.59
CA GLN A 14 -2.00 19.04 9.68
C GLN A 14 -1.02 20.13 9.19
N ALA A 15 -0.20 20.68 10.08
CA ALA A 15 0.77 21.72 9.70
C ALA A 15 1.79 21.21 8.67
N GLU A 16 2.28 19.98 8.85
CA GLU A 16 3.18 19.34 7.89
C GLU A 16 2.48 19.07 6.55
N TYR A 17 1.23 18.61 6.59
CA TYR A 17 0.40 18.41 5.40
C TYR A 17 0.23 19.71 4.60
N GLU A 18 -0.12 20.81 5.26
CA GLU A 18 -0.29 22.12 4.64
C GLU A 18 1.02 22.64 4.04
N GLN A 19 2.12 22.56 4.78
CA GLN A 19 3.43 22.99 4.30
C GLN A 19 3.87 22.17 3.07
N ARG A 20 3.64 20.86 3.09
CA ARG A 20 3.92 19.98 1.95
C ARG A 20 3.07 20.35 0.74
N ALA A 21 1.77 20.58 0.93
CA ALA A 21 0.87 20.98 -0.15
C ALA A 21 1.30 22.32 -0.79
N ILE A 22 1.68 23.31 0.03
CA ILE A 22 2.16 24.61 -0.46
C ILE A 22 3.48 24.46 -1.23
N SER A 23 4.44 23.69 -0.71
CA SER A 23 5.72 23.42 -1.39
C SER A 23 5.48 22.78 -2.77
N LEU A 24 4.61 21.76 -2.84
CA LEU A 24 4.27 21.10 -4.11
C LEU A 24 3.54 22.02 -5.10
N ALA A 25 2.70 22.93 -4.61
CA ALA A 25 2.01 23.90 -5.44
C ALA A 25 2.95 25.01 -5.95
N SER A 26 3.97 25.36 -5.15
CA SER A 26 4.91 26.44 -5.43
C SER A 26 6.07 26.00 -6.33
N GLU A 27 6.36 24.70 -6.40
CA GLU A 27 7.48 24.13 -7.15
C GLU A 27 6.99 23.09 -8.18
N PRO A 28 6.63 23.52 -9.41
CA PRO A 28 6.11 22.63 -10.44
C PRO A 28 7.04 21.46 -10.81
N SER A 29 8.37 21.64 -10.69
CA SER A 29 9.37 20.59 -10.93
C SER A 29 9.19 19.40 -10.00
N LEU A 30 9.00 19.64 -8.69
CA LEU A 30 8.73 18.58 -7.70
C LEU A 30 7.45 17.81 -8.06
N LEU A 31 6.41 18.53 -8.47
CA LEU A 31 5.15 17.91 -8.85
C LEU A 31 5.29 17.02 -10.10
N VAL A 32 6.07 17.46 -11.10
CA VAL A 32 6.35 16.67 -12.30
C VAL A 32 7.12 15.39 -11.95
N GLU A 33 8.16 15.49 -11.12
CA GLU A 33 8.95 14.34 -10.69
C GLU A 33 8.10 13.29 -9.97
N LEU A 34 7.27 13.74 -9.01
CA LEU A 34 6.36 12.86 -8.27
C LEU A 34 5.34 12.18 -9.18
N ARG A 35 4.81 12.89 -10.17
CA ARG A 35 3.88 12.32 -11.16
C ARG A 35 4.57 11.26 -12.02
N GLU A 36 5.80 11.47 -12.44
CA GLU A 36 6.56 10.48 -13.21
C GLU A 36 6.92 9.25 -12.38
N ARG A 37 7.29 9.41 -11.11
CA ARG A 37 7.44 8.28 -10.18
C ARG A 37 6.13 7.52 -10.02
N LEU A 38 5.02 8.22 -9.77
CA LEU A 38 3.71 7.60 -9.64
C LEU A 38 3.30 6.80 -10.90
N LYS A 39 3.50 7.36 -12.10
CA LYS A 39 3.18 6.68 -13.36
C LYS A 39 3.96 5.38 -13.52
N ARG A 40 5.26 5.38 -13.17
CA ARG A 40 6.13 4.20 -13.21
C ARG A 40 5.71 3.17 -12.16
N SER A 41 5.62 3.58 -10.89
CA SER A 41 5.30 2.70 -9.77
C SER A 41 3.89 2.11 -9.85
N ARG A 42 2.92 2.81 -10.46
CA ARG A 42 1.54 2.30 -10.61
C ARG A 42 1.47 0.98 -11.40
N LEU A 43 2.33 0.81 -12.40
CA LEU A 43 2.30 -0.38 -13.27
C LEU A 43 2.98 -1.59 -12.63
N THR A 44 3.90 -1.37 -11.70
CA THR A 44 4.72 -2.41 -11.08
C THR A 44 4.35 -2.68 -9.62
N SER A 45 3.66 -1.75 -8.96
CA SER A 45 3.29 -1.87 -7.54
C SER A 45 2.26 -2.96 -7.31
N ALA A 46 2.46 -3.73 -6.24
CA ALA A 46 1.50 -4.69 -5.72
C ALA A 46 0.14 -4.06 -5.39
N LEU A 47 0.08 -2.75 -5.09
CA LEU A 47 -1.16 -2.03 -4.80
C LEU A 47 -2.19 -2.11 -5.94
N PHE A 48 -1.73 -2.19 -7.19
CA PHE A 48 -2.59 -2.29 -8.37
C PHE A 48 -2.60 -3.69 -8.99
N ASN A 49 -1.93 -4.67 -8.37
CA ASN A 49 -1.92 -6.06 -8.84
C ASN A 49 -3.09 -6.85 -8.24
N GLY A 50 -4.26 -6.77 -8.88
CA GLY A 50 -5.48 -7.46 -8.42
C GLY A 50 -5.34 -8.98 -8.29
N LYS A 51 -4.47 -9.62 -9.10
CA LYS A 51 -4.23 -11.07 -9.01
C LYS A 51 -3.49 -11.44 -7.73
N VAL A 52 -2.47 -10.67 -7.36
CA VAL A 52 -1.72 -10.87 -6.12
C VAL A 52 -2.62 -10.57 -4.91
N PHE A 53 -3.41 -9.50 -4.97
CA PHE A 53 -4.41 -9.19 -3.94
C PHE A 53 -5.40 -10.34 -3.72
N ALA A 54 -5.97 -10.90 -4.79
CA ALA A 54 -6.88 -12.04 -4.69
C ALA A 54 -6.22 -13.25 -4.00
N LYS A 55 -4.98 -13.58 -4.39
CA LYS A 55 -4.21 -14.66 -3.76
C LYS A 55 -3.99 -14.44 -2.26
N HIS A 56 -3.73 -13.20 -1.82
CA HIS A 56 -3.62 -12.89 -0.39
C HIS A 56 -4.91 -13.17 0.36
N VAL A 57 -6.06 -12.77 -0.20
CA VAL A 57 -7.38 -13.02 0.40
C VAL A 57 -7.70 -14.51 0.41
N GLU A 58 -7.42 -15.22 -0.68
CA GLU A 58 -7.61 -16.67 -0.79
C GLU A 58 -6.80 -17.43 0.28
N LEU A 59 -5.52 -17.06 0.47
CA LEU A 59 -4.70 -17.64 1.54
C LEU A 59 -5.26 -17.37 2.93
N ALA A 60 -5.75 -16.15 3.17
CA ALA A 60 -6.42 -15.82 4.43
C ALA A 60 -7.62 -16.75 4.67
N TYR A 61 -8.47 -16.95 3.65
CA TYR A 61 -9.63 -17.83 3.74
C TYR A 61 -9.27 -19.29 3.97
N VAL A 62 -8.22 -19.79 3.33
CA VAL A 62 -7.72 -21.15 3.57
C VAL A 62 -7.30 -21.31 5.03
N GLU A 63 -6.55 -20.35 5.59
CA GLU A 63 -6.10 -20.40 6.99
C GLU A 63 -7.27 -20.25 7.97
N MET A 64 -8.22 -19.34 7.69
CA MET A 64 -9.45 -19.18 8.48
C MET A 64 -10.24 -20.50 8.50
N HIS A 65 -10.41 -21.13 7.35
CA HIS A 65 -11.14 -22.40 7.23
C HIS A 65 -10.44 -23.52 7.99
N ARG A 66 -9.12 -23.65 7.85
CA ARG A 66 -8.30 -24.63 8.56
C ARG A 66 -8.48 -24.50 10.09
N ARG A 67 -8.30 -23.27 10.62
CA ARG A 67 -8.48 -22.99 12.06
C ARG A 67 -9.88 -23.32 12.55
N ARG A 68 -10.91 -23.00 11.75
CA ARG A 68 -12.31 -23.33 12.07
C ARG A 68 -12.52 -24.84 12.19
N VAL A 69 -12.02 -25.63 11.22
CA VAL A 69 -12.13 -27.10 11.25
C VAL A 69 -11.43 -27.68 12.49
N GLU A 70 -10.29 -27.10 12.88
CA GLU A 70 -9.53 -27.47 14.07
C GLU A 70 -10.11 -26.91 15.39
N ARG A 71 -11.23 -26.18 15.34
CA ARG A 71 -11.88 -25.52 16.50
C ARG A 71 -10.97 -24.55 17.26
N ILE A 72 -9.98 -23.97 16.57
CA ILE A 72 -9.14 -22.90 17.11
C ILE A 72 -9.98 -21.62 17.18
N LYS A 73 -9.90 -20.89 18.29
CA LYS A 73 -10.60 -19.61 18.44
C LYS A 73 -10.05 -18.59 17.43
N PRO A 74 -10.90 -17.68 16.90
CA PRO A 74 -10.43 -16.61 16.03
C PRO A 74 -9.34 -15.77 16.71
N TYR A 75 -8.29 -15.49 15.95
CA TYR A 75 -7.19 -14.59 16.28
C TYR A 75 -6.70 -13.97 14.97
N ASP A 76 -5.79 -13.01 15.06
CA ASP A 76 -5.17 -12.39 13.89
C ASP A 76 -4.53 -13.44 12.98
N ILE A 77 -4.62 -13.17 11.68
CA ILE A 77 -4.07 -14.00 10.61
C ILE A 77 -3.17 -13.11 9.78
N ASP A 78 -1.87 -13.32 9.94
CA ASP A 78 -0.87 -12.74 9.07
C ASP A 78 -0.72 -13.63 7.83
N VAL A 79 -0.94 -13.04 6.66
CA VAL A 79 -0.73 -13.71 5.38
C VAL A 79 0.67 -13.36 4.88
N PRO A 80 1.49 -14.33 4.45
CA PRO A 80 2.81 -14.04 3.93
C PRO A 80 2.75 -13.13 2.69
N THR A 81 3.73 -12.24 2.58
CA THR A 81 3.92 -11.40 1.40
C THR A 81 4.19 -12.30 0.17
N LEU A 82 3.47 -12.06 -0.92
CA LEU A 82 3.55 -12.87 -2.16
C LEU A 82 4.27 -12.14 -3.30
N PHE A 83 5.03 -11.10 -2.97
CA PHE A 83 5.75 -10.26 -3.90
C PHE A 83 7.16 -10.00 -3.36
N ASP A 84 8.14 -10.02 -4.27
CA ASP A 84 9.55 -9.64 -4.03
C ASP A 84 9.73 -8.13 -4.11
#